data_AF-A0A5J9U772-F1
#
_entry.id   AF-A0A5J9U772-F1
#
_cell.length_a   1.000
_cell.length_b   1.000
_cell.length_c   1.000
_cell.angle_alpha   90.00
_cell.angle_beta   90.00
_cell.angle_gamma   90.00
#
_symmetry.space_group_name_H-M   'P 1'
#
loop_
_entity.id
_entity.type
_entity.pdbx_description
1 polymer ?
#
loop_
_entity_poly.entity_id
_entity_poly.type
_entity_poly.pdbx_seq_one_letter_code
_entity_poly.pdbx_strand_id
1 'polypeptide(L)' 'MTVAEAVAAVLVWLVVCAAAAKGSVRWREEGPGVRGEVTYDHRALVLDGTRRMLFSGEIHYPRSTPELHAFTRLEQR' A
#
# COMPACT_ATOMS: atom_id res chain seq x y z
N MET A 1 -36.74 11.15 -31.53
CA MET A 1 -35.32 11.13 -31.09
C MET A 1 -34.48 11.42 -32.32
N THR A 2 -33.91 12.61 -32.41
CA THR A 2 -33.13 13.01 -33.59
C THR A 2 -31.67 12.57 -33.43
N VAL A 3 -30.96 12.33 -34.54
CA VAL A 3 -29.54 11.94 -34.52
C VAL A 3 -28.68 12.93 -33.70
N ALA A 4 -29.07 14.21 -33.68
CA ALA A 4 -28.42 15.24 -32.89
C ALA A 4 -28.52 15.01 -31.37
N GLU A 5 -29.67 14.55 -30.87
CA GLU A 5 -29.86 14.24 -29.43
C GLU A 5 -29.02 13.04 -29.01
N ALA A 6 -28.92 12.02 -29.87
CA ALA A 6 -28.09 10.84 -29.61
C ALA A 6 -26.59 11.20 -29.56
N VAL A 7 -26.13 12.05 -30.48
CA VAL A 7 -24.74 12.53 -30.50
C VAL A 7 -24.43 13.36 -29.25
N ALA A 8 -25.33 14.26 -28.85
CA ALA A 8 -25.15 15.05 -27.64
C ALA A 8 -25.06 14.17 -26.38
N ALA A 9 -25.91 13.15 -26.26
CA ALA A 9 -25.88 12.21 -25.13
C ALA A 9 -24.57 11.41 -25.07
N VAL A 10 -24.06 10.96 -26.22
CA VAL A 10 -22.78 10.25 -26.30
C VAL A 10 -21.61 11.15 -25.92
N LEU A 11 -21.59 12.39 -26.40
CA LEU A 11 -20.54 13.36 -26.04
C LEU A 11 -20.55 13.68 -24.55
N VAL A 12 -21.74 13.88 -23.96
CA VAL A 12 -21.88 14.09 -22.51
C VAL A 12 -21.37 12.87 -21.75
N TRP A 13 -21.75 11.65 -22.17
CA TRP A 13 -21.29 10.42 -21.54
C TRP A 13 -19.77 10.26 -21.61
N LEU A 14 -19.15 10.54 -22.76
CA LEU A 14 -17.70 10.47 -22.93
C LEU A 14 -16.96 11.46 -22.02
N VAL A 15 -17.50 12.68 -21.88
CA VAL A 15 -16.94 13.68 -20.95
C VAL A 15 -17.02 13.21 -19.50
N VAL A 16 -18.14 12.61 -19.09
CA VAL A 16 -18.32 12.04 -17.75
C VAL A 16 -17.36 10.88 -17.49
N CYS A 17 -17.21 9.95 -18.44
CA CYS A 17 -16.28 8.82 -18.34
C CYS A 17 -14.82 9.28 -18.24
N ALA A 18 -14.42 10.28 -19.03
CA ALA A 18 -13.07 10.83 -18.99
C ALA A 18 -12.76 11.55 -17.65
N ALA A 19 -13.76 12.19 -17.04
CA ALA A 19 -13.61 12.80 -15.72
C ALA A 19 -13.47 11.76 -14.61
N ALA A 20 -14.20 10.65 -14.68
CA ALA A 20 -14.13 9.55 -13.71
C ALA A 20 -12.80 8.76 -13.77
N ALA A 21 -12.15 8.68 -14.94
CA ALA A 21 -10.88 7.97 -15.13
C ALA A 21 -9.69 8.60 -14.39
N LYS A 22 -9.83 9.82 -13.84
CA LYS A 22 -8.80 10.48 -13.02
C LYS A 22 -8.86 10.12 -11.53
N GLY A 23 -9.79 9.26 -11.13
CA GLY A 23 -9.87 8.75 -9.77
C GLY A 23 -8.79 7.70 -9.50
N SER A 24 -7.59 8.12 -9.13
CA SER A 24 -6.62 7.22 -8.50
C SER A 24 -7.24 6.71 -7.19
N VAL A 25 -7.49 5.41 -7.08
CA VAL A 25 -7.83 4.77 -5.81
C VAL A 25 -6.61 4.91 -4.90
N ARG A 26 -6.58 6.01 -4.15
CA ARG A 26 -5.59 6.21 -3.09
C ARG A 26 -6.07 5.37 -1.93
N TRP A 27 -5.51 4.16 -1.80
CA TRP A 27 -5.67 3.38 -0.58
C TRP A 27 -5.29 4.28 0.60
N ARG A 28 -6.26 4.56 1.47
CA ARG A 28 -6.05 5.30 2.70
C ARG A 28 -5.20 4.42 3.60
N GLU A 29 -3.90 4.68 3.60
CA GLU A 29 -2.96 4.04 4.51
C GLU A 29 -3.17 4.64 5.90
N GLU A 30 -4.13 4.09 6.65
CA GLU A 30 -4.32 4.38 8.07
C GLU A 30 -3.40 3.46 8.89
N GLY A 31 -2.22 3.97 9.20
CA GLY A 31 -1.28 3.35 10.14
C GLY A 31 0.09 4.02 10.05
N PRO A 32 0.94 3.92 11.08
CA PRO A 32 2.34 4.34 11.00
C PRO A 32 3.14 3.31 10.17
N GLY A 33 2.64 2.97 8.99
CA GLY A 33 3.36 2.25 7.97
C GLY A 33 4.08 3.28 7.14
N VAL A 34 5.29 3.67 7.55
CA VAL A 34 6.21 4.32 6.63
C VAL A 34 6.37 3.35 5.47
N ARG A 35 5.88 3.72 4.28
CA ARG A 35 6.16 3.00 3.05
C ARG A 35 7.67 3.09 2.83
N GLY A 36 8.41 2.17 3.43
CA GLY A 36 9.85 2.11 3.33
C GLY A 36 10.23 1.63 1.94
N GLU A 37 11.13 2.35 1.27
CA GLU A 37 11.68 1.88 0.00
C GLU A 37 12.64 0.73 0.31
N VAL A 38 12.36 -0.45 -0.25
CA VAL A 38 13.21 -1.65 -0.10
C VAL A 38 13.77 -2.01 -1.46
N THR A 39 15.08 -1.84 -1.62
CA THR A 39 15.83 -2.27 -2.80
C THR A 39 17.05 -3.10 -2.37
N TYR A 40 17.84 -3.57 -3.33
CA TYR A 40 19.04 -4.34 -3.07
C TYR A 40 20.11 -4.02 -4.10
N ASP A 41 21.36 -4.22 -3.71
CA ASP A 41 22.49 -4.26 -4.63
C ASP A 41 23.26 -5.58 -4.44
N HIS A 42 24.46 -5.67 -5.04
CA HIS A 42 25.30 -6.87 -4.95
C HIS A 42 25.79 -7.21 -3.54
N ARG A 43 25.63 -6.31 -2.56
CA ARG A 43 26.21 -6.43 -1.22
C ARG A 43 25.16 -6.49 -0.11
N ALA A 44 24.10 -5.69 -0.18
CA ALA A 44 23.14 -5.57 0.92
C ALA A 44 21.76 -5.10 0.47
N LEU A 45 20.79 -5.24 1.38
CA LEU A 45 19.51 -4.56 1.29
C LEU A 45 19.70 -3.06 1.55
N VAL A 46 19.01 -2.25 0.74
CA VAL A 46 18.96 -0.80 0.84
C VAL A 46 17.56 -0.44 1.32
N LEU A 47 17.48 0.06 2.55
CA LEU A 47 16.24 0.51 3.18
C LEU A 47 16.26 2.02 3.25
N ASP A 48 15.29 2.68 2.63
CA ASP A 48 15.17 4.14 2.54
C ASP A 48 16.48 4.80 2.06
N GLY A 49 17.03 4.27 0.95
CA GLY A 49 18.28 4.77 0.35
C GLY A 49 19.56 4.42 1.13
N THR A 50 19.46 3.75 2.27
CA THR A 50 20.62 3.41 3.11
C THR A 50 20.87 1.91 3.15
N ARG A 51 22.11 1.47 2.91
CA ARG A 51 22.52 0.07 3.08
C ARG A 51 22.43 -0.35 4.55
N ARG A 52 21.74 -1.45 4.83
CA ARG A 52 21.58 -1.99 6.18
C ARG A 52 22.04 -3.44 6.23
N MET A 53 22.72 -3.81 7.32
CA MET A 53 22.94 -5.21 7.67
C MET A 53 21.78 -5.65 8.56
N LEU A 54 21.00 -6.62 8.09
CA LEU A 54 19.85 -7.12 8.83
C LEU A 54 20.23 -8.36 9.65
N PHE A 55 19.96 -8.30 10.94
CA PHE A 55 19.94 -9.48 11.80
C PHE A 55 18.49 -9.94 11.89
N SER A 56 18.21 -11.14 11.38
CA SER A 56 16.88 -11.73 11.36
C SER A 56 16.81 -12.91 12.33
N GLY A 57 15.64 -13.11 12.93
CA GLY A 57 15.30 -14.28 13.72
C GLY A 57 14.01 -14.91 13.19
N GLU A 58 13.85 -16.21 13.39
CA GLU A 58 12.64 -16.93 13.02
C GLU A 58 11.68 -17.01 14.20
N ILE A 59 10.40 -16.73 13.94
CA ILE A 59 9.32 -16.96 14.89
C ILE A 59 8.24 -17.78 14.17
N HIS A 60 8.08 -19.03 14.57
CA HIS A 60 7.01 -19.87 14.05
C HIS A 60 5.71 -19.58 14.79
N TYR A 61 4.89 -18.71 14.20
CA TYR A 61 3.66 -18.21 14.80
C TYR A 61 2.70 -19.31 15.29
N PRO A 62 2.46 -20.43 14.56
CA PRO A 62 1.61 -21.51 15.05
C PRO A 62 2.10 -22.24 16.31
N ARG A 63 3.38 -22.11 16.67
CA ARG A 63 3.97 -22.71 17.88
C ARG A 63 3.96 -21.76 19.07
N SER A 64 3.57 -20.50 18.87
CA SER A 64 3.52 -19.50 19.92
C SER A 64 2.07 -19.22 20.26
N THR A 65 1.77 -19.01 21.55
CA THR A 65 0.47 -18.47 21.93
C THR A 65 0.41 -16.97 21.59
N PRO A 66 -0.72 -16.44 21.09
CA PRO A 66 -0.84 -15.03 20.73
C PRO A 66 -0.48 -14.06 21.88
N GLU A 67 -0.72 -14.47 23.12
CA GLU A 67 -0.45 -13.68 24.33
C GLU A 67 1.04 -13.43 24.55
N LEU A 68 1.91 -14.35 24.13
CA LEU A 68 3.36 -14.22 24.31
C LEU A 68 3.95 -13.07 23.48
N HIS A 69 3.44 -12.84 22.27
CA HIS A 69 3.92 -11.74 21.42
C HIS A 69 3.49 -10.35 21.95
N ALA A 70 2.35 -10.27 22.61
CA ALA A 70 1.87 -9.03 23.23
C ALA A 70 2.54 -8.77 24.59
N PHE A 71 2.81 -9.82 25.37
CA PHE A 71 3.39 -9.72 26.71
C PHE A 71 4.76 -9.03 26.72
N THR A 72 5.65 -9.37 25.78
CA THR A 72 6.99 -8.73 25.66
C THR A 72 6.94 -7.22 25.41
N ARG A 73 5.80 -6.67 24.97
CA ARG A 73 5.63 -5.23 24.73
C ARG A 73 5.24 -4.45 25.98
N LEU A 74 4.70 -5.11 27.01
CA LEU A 74 4.11 -4.44 28.19
C LEU A 74 5.11 -4.26 29.34
N GLU A 75 6.15 -5.08 29.45
CA GLU A 75 7.18 -4.98 30.50
C GLU A 75 8.31 -3.98 30.20
N GLN A 76 8.31 -3.34 29.03
CA GLN A 76 9.33 -2.36 28.62
C GLN A 76 8.84 -0.90 28.60
N ARG A 77 7.75 -0.62 29.32
CA ARG A 77 7.25 0.74 29.62
C ARG A 77 7.27 0.96 31.13
#